data_AF-A0A0C1EDX1-F1
#
_entry.id   AF-A0A0C1EDX1-F1
#
_cell.length_a   1.000
_cell.length_b   1.000
_cell.length_c   1.000
_cell.angle_alpha   90.00
_cell.angle_beta   90.00
_cell.angle_gamma   90.00
#
_symmetry.space_group_name_H-M   'P 1'
#
loop_
_entity.id
_entity.type
_entity.pdbx_description
1 polymer ?
#
loop_
_entity_poly.entity_id
_entity_poly.type
_entity_poly.pdbx_seq_one_letter_code
_entity_poly.pdbx_strand_id
1 'polypeptide(L)'
;MAFLEDVIAKGNAAWDKRVKEGTVVPPWHEIPGYGRASMCWRMGGGEDYMRNFREWFSVLDRHDREKFQTEFPEPQDWSGFYASMLTGP
;
A
#
# COMPACT_ATOMS: atom_id res chain seq x y z
N MET A 1 -20.96 -2.89 -5.66
CA MET A 1 -20.50 -4.14 -5.03
C MET A 1 -19.38 -4.85 -5.81
N ALA A 2 -19.02 -4.45 -7.04
CA ALA A 2 -18.00 -5.14 -7.87
C ALA A 2 -16.54 -4.69 -7.65
N PHE A 3 -16.31 -3.60 -6.90
CA PHE A 3 -14.97 -3.01 -6.75
C PHE A 3 -14.03 -3.88 -5.89
N LEU A 4 -14.55 -4.48 -4.82
CA LEU A 4 -13.75 -5.34 -3.94
C LEU A 4 -13.26 -6.59 -4.68
N GLU A 5 -14.11 -7.23 -5.49
CA GLU A 5 -13.82 -8.54 -6.11
C GLU A 5 -12.69 -8.54 -7.14
N ASP A 6 -12.45 -7.43 -7.85
CA ASP A 6 -11.36 -7.34 -8.83
C ASP A 6 -9.98 -7.13 -8.17
N VAL A 7 -9.95 -6.38 -7.07
CA VAL A 7 -8.72 -6.13 -6.30
C VAL A 7 -8.27 -7.41 -5.60
N ILE A 8 -9.23 -8.21 -5.16
CA ILE A 8 -9.06 -9.52 -4.52
C ILE A 8 -8.26 -10.50 -5.39
N ALA A 9 -8.53 -10.58 -6.70
CA ALA A 9 -7.95 -11.62 -7.56
C ALA A 9 -6.43 -11.51 -7.79
N LYS A 10 -5.77 -10.46 -7.30
CA LYS A 10 -4.39 -10.09 -7.65
C LYS A 10 -3.38 -10.25 -6.51
N GLY A 11 -3.80 -10.78 -5.34
CA GLY A 11 -2.97 -10.89 -4.14
C GLY A 11 -2.28 -12.25 -3.94
N ASN A 12 -1.08 -12.22 -3.37
CA ASN A 12 -0.43 -13.36 -2.71
C ASN A 12 -1.22 -13.80 -1.47
N ALA A 13 -1.29 -15.10 -1.17
CA ALA A 13 -2.30 -15.72 -0.28
C ALA A 13 -2.48 -15.09 1.13
N ALA A 14 -1.46 -14.43 1.68
CA ALA A 14 -1.55 -13.72 2.96
C ALA A 14 -2.01 -12.25 2.83
N TRP A 15 -1.73 -11.60 1.70
CA TRP A 15 -2.17 -10.24 1.38
C TRP A 15 -3.60 -10.23 0.83
N ASP A 16 -3.97 -11.27 0.08
CA ASP A 16 -5.30 -11.51 -0.49
C ASP A 16 -6.43 -11.34 0.54
N LYS A 17 -6.23 -11.81 1.78
CA LYS A 17 -7.22 -11.62 2.85
C LYS A 17 -7.43 -10.15 3.21
N ARG A 18 -6.37 -9.37 3.40
CA ARG A 18 -6.47 -7.95 3.76
C ARG A 18 -7.10 -7.13 2.65
N VAL A 19 -6.77 -7.49 1.40
CA VAL A 19 -7.40 -6.92 0.21
C VAL A 19 -8.90 -7.27 0.16
N LYS A 20 -9.27 -8.53 0.42
CA LYS A 20 -10.67 -8.99 0.51
C LYS A 20 -11.48 -8.25 1.54
N GLU A 21 -10.90 -8.01 2.70
CA GLU A 21 -11.58 -7.38 3.83
C GLU A 21 -11.53 -5.84 3.75
N GLY A 22 -10.83 -5.27 2.76
CA GLY A 22 -10.64 -3.81 2.65
C GLY A 22 -9.84 -3.22 3.81
N THR A 23 -8.96 -4.02 4.43
CA THR A 23 -8.17 -3.64 5.61
C THR A 23 -6.71 -3.30 5.27
N VAL A 24 -6.41 -3.10 3.98
CA VAL A 24 -5.11 -2.58 3.54
C VAL A 24 -5.03 -1.12 3.93
N VAL A 25 -4.00 -0.78 4.70
CA VAL A 25 -3.69 0.59 5.15
C VAL A 25 -2.35 1.01 4.53
N PRO A 26 -1.98 2.30 4.56
CA PRO A 26 -0.63 2.68 4.16
C PRO A 26 0.41 2.30 5.23
N PRO A 27 1.71 2.25 4.88
CA PRO A 27 2.79 1.89 5.81
C PRO A 27 2.83 2.72 7.11
N TRP A 28 2.53 4.02 7.04
CA TRP A 28 2.49 4.90 8.22
C TRP A 28 1.29 4.66 9.15
N HIS A 29 0.31 3.86 8.74
CA HIS A 29 -0.78 3.38 9.59
C HIS A 29 -0.50 1.99 10.17
N GLU A 30 0.15 1.09 9.41
CA GLU A 30 0.52 -0.23 9.93
C GLU A 30 1.59 -0.11 11.02
N ILE A 31 2.63 0.70 10.80
CA ILE A 31 3.71 0.91 11.77
C ILE A 31 3.90 2.42 11.98
N PRO A 32 3.07 3.05 12.83
CA PRO A 32 3.14 4.49 13.08
C PRO A 32 4.48 4.89 13.71
N GLY A 33 4.94 6.11 13.41
CA GLY A 33 6.17 6.69 13.98
C GLY A 33 7.47 6.31 13.25
N TYR A 34 7.43 5.42 12.26
CA TYR A 34 8.58 5.12 11.41
C TYR A 34 8.49 5.88 10.08
N GLY A 35 9.48 6.73 9.83
CA GLY A 35 9.59 7.45 8.56
C GLY A 35 9.89 6.53 7.38
N ARG A 36 9.64 7.04 6.16
CA ARG A 36 9.83 6.31 4.89
C ARG A 36 11.24 5.70 4.73
N ALA A 37 12.27 6.36 5.27
CA ALA A 37 13.67 5.93 5.17
C ALA A 37 14.09 4.93 6.27
N SER A 38 13.18 4.55 7.18
CA SER A 38 13.50 3.66 8.29
C SER A 38 13.96 2.28 7.82
N MET A 39 14.92 1.71 8.55
CA MET A 39 15.44 0.36 8.31
C MET A 39 14.37 -0.73 8.51
N CYS A 40 13.32 -0.48 9.30
CA CYS A 40 12.24 -1.44 9.50
C CYS A 40 11.53 -1.81 8.19
N TRP A 41 11.57 -0.95 7.18
CA TRP A 41 10.98 -1.20 5.86
C TRP A 41 11.91 -1.94 4.90
N ARG A 42 13.16 -2.19 5.31
CA ARG A 42 14.21 -2.85 4.50
C ARG A 42 14.69 -4.16 5.11
N MET A 43 14.03 -4.62 6.16
CA MET A 43 14.29 -5.90 6.81
C MET A 43 13.04 -6.45 7.50
N GLY A 44 12.89 -7.77 7.51
CA GLY A 44 11.86 -8.46 8.28
C GLY A 44 10.43 -8.12 7.83
N GLY A 45 9.49 -8.08 8.78
CA GLY A 45 8.06 -7.92 8.49
C GLY A 45 7.69 -6.61 7.78
N GLY A 46 8.42 -5.52 8.02
CA GLY A 46 8.15 -4.25 7.33
C GLY A 46 8.59 -4.26 5.87
N GLU A 47 9.66 -4.98 5.53
CA GLU A 47 10.04 -5.20 4.12
C GLU A 47 8.96 -5.98 3.37
N ASP A 48 8.48 -7.08 3.97
CA ASP A 48 7.45 -7.91 3.37
C ASP A 48 6.15 -7.11 3.15
N TYR A 49 5.75 -6.32 4.13
CA TYR A 49 4.61 -5.41 4.02
C TYR A 49 4.81 -4.40 2.88
N MET A 50 5.95 -3.73 2.82
CA MET A 50 6.19 -2.68 1.82
C MET A 50 6.28 -3.26 0.40
N ARG A 51 6.83 -4.47 0.24
CA ARG A 51 6.81 -5.21 -1.03
C ARG A 51 5.38 -5.51 -1.46
N ASN A 52 4.60 -6.16 -0.60
CA ASN A 52 3.22 -6.55 -0.93
C ASN A 52 2.32 -5.33 -1.19
N PHE A 53 2.50 -4.26 -0.40
CA PHE A 53 1.79 -3.00 -0.61
C PHE A 53 2.10 -2.38 -1.97
N ARG A 54 3.38 -2.35 -2.39
CA ARG A 54 3.76 -1.81 -3.70
C ARG A 54 3.18 -2.63 -4.85
N GLU A 55 3.25 -3.95 -4.77
CA GLU A 55 2.68 -4.84 -5.78
C GLU A 55 1.16 -4.62 -5.91
N TRP A 56 0.45 -4.63 -4.77
CA TRP A 56 -0.98 -4.36 -4.74
C TRP A 56 -1.34 -2.97 -5.28
N PHE A 57 -0.64 -1.92 -4.83
CA PHE A 57 -0.92 -0.55 -5.26
C PHE A 57 -0.63 -0.35 -6.75
N SER A 58 0.33 -1.09 -7.32
CA SER A 58 0.67 -1.03 -8.75
C SER A 58 -0.43 -1.60 -9.66
N VAL A 59 -1.21 -2.58 -9.17
CA VAL A 59 -2.27 -3.24 -9.94
C VAL A 59 -3.66 -2.60 -9.77
N LEU A 60 -3.80 -1.63 -8.86
CA LEU A 60 -5.02 -0.83 -8.73
C LEU A 60 -5.23 0.04 -9.98
N ASP A 61 -6.48 0.31 -10.34
CA ASP A 61 -6.76 1.33 -11.35
C ASP A 61 -6.46 2.74 -10.81
N ARG A 62 -6.28 3.71 -11.71
CA ARG A 62 -6.05 5.11 -11.36
C ARG A 62 -7.11 5.62 -10.38
N HIS A 63 -8.39 5.35 -10.64
CA HIS A 63 -9.47 5.85 -9.79
C HIS A 63 -9.40 5.31 -8.36
N ASP A 64 -9.00 4.06 -8.20
CA ASP A 64 -8.91 3.42 -6.88
C ASP A 64 -7.65 3.84 -6.13
N ARG A 65 -6.56 4.09 -6.84
CA ARG A 65 -5.39 4.78 -6.28
C ARG A 65 -5.73 6.18 -5.81
N GLU A 66 -6.50 6.95 -6.59
CA GLU A 66 -6.91 8.32 -6.23
C GLU A 66 -7.80 8.33 -4.98
N LYS A 67 -8.75 7.39 -4.88
CA LYS A 67 -9.55 7.18 -3.67
C LYS A 67 -8.70 6.83 -2.46
N PHE A 68 -7.79 5.87 -2.61
CA PHE A 68 -6.91 5.45 -1.50
C PHE A 68 -6.03 6.59 -1.01
N GLN A 69 -5.46 7.38 -1.92
CA GLN A 69 -4.66 8.58 -1.59
C GLN A 69 -5.48 9.67 -0.89
N THR A 70 -6.77 9.78 -1.22
CA THR A 70 -7.67 10.75 -0.58
C THR A 70 -8.05 10.32 0.84
N GLU A 71 -8.31 9.03 1.05
CA GLU A 71 -8.63 8.46 2.36
C GLU A 71 -7.41 8.43 3.28
N PHE A 72 -6.23 8.18 2.70
CA PHE A 72 -4.96 8.08 3.41
C PHE A 72 -3.93 9.09 2.86
N PRO A 73 -4.01 10.37 3.25
CA PRO A 73 -3.04 11.37 2.82
C PRO A 73 -1.64 11.08 3.37
N GLU A 74 -0.62 11.42 2.59
CA GLU A 74 0.77 11.28 3.00
C GLU A 74 1.08 12.24 4.16
N PRO A 75 1.61 11.75 5.29
CA PRO A 75 2.23 12.64 6.27
C PRO A 75 3.54 13.22 5.72
N GLN A 76 4.05 14.28 6.36
CA GLN A 76 5.25 14.99 5.93
C GLN A 76 6.47 14.06 5.71
N ASP A 77 6.69 13.09 6.59
CA ASP A 77 7.77 12.09 6.51
C ASP A 77 7.65 11.09 5.36
N TRP A 78 6.48 11.06 4.71
CA TRP A 78 6.16 10.15 3.61
C TRP A 78 5.86 10.89 2.31
N SER A 79 6.12 12.20 2.25
CA SER A 79 5.87 13.00 1.05
C SER A 79 6.51 12.40 -0.20
N GLY A 80 5.72 12.32 -1.27
CA GLY A 80 6.16 11.79 -2.56
C GLY A 80 6.36 10.27 -2.56
N PHE A 81 5.79 9.55 -1.61
CA PHE A 81 5.74 8.10 -1.59
C PHE A 81 4.83 7.56 -2.69
N TYR A 82 3.58 8.02 -2.79
CA TYR A 82 2.65 7.66 -3.85
C TYR A 82 3.21 8.03 -5.22
N ALA A 83 3.76 9.24 -5.37
CA ALA A 83 4.44 9.65 -6.60
C ALA A 83 5.55 8.66 -6.98
N SER A 84 6.39 8.27 -6.02
CA SER A 84 7.48 7.31 -6.26
C SER A 84 7.02 5.90 -6.61
N MET A 85 5.79 5.52 -6.28
CA MET A 85 5.20 4.24 -6.68
C MET A 85 4.60 4.28 -8.09
N LEU A 86 4.24 5.47 -8.58
CA LEU A 86 3.69 5.68 -9.91
C LEU A 86 4.77 5.88 -10.97
N THR A 87 5.87 6.52 -10.61
CA THR A 87 7.10 6.53 -11.41
C THR A 87 7.83 5.21 -11.18
N GLY A 88 7.57 4.22 -12.02
CA GLY A 88 8.46 3.05 -12.15
C GLY A 88 9.90 3.48 -12.52
N PRO A 89 10.88 2.58 -12.39
CA PRO A 89 12.27 2.86 -12.79
C PRO A 89 12.38 3.29 -14.26
#